data_AF-A0A418WSX4-F1
#
_entry.id   AF-A0A418WSX4-F1
#
_cell.length_a   1.000
_cell.length_b   1.000
_cell.length_c   1.000
_cell.angle_alpha   90.00
_cell.angle_beta   90.00
_cell.angle_gamma   90.00
#
_symmetry.space_group_name_H-M   'P 1'
#
loop_
_entity.id
_entity.type
_entity.pdbx_description
1 polymer ?
#
loop_
_entity_poly.entity_id
_entity_poly.type
_entity_poly.pdbx_seq_one_letter_code
_entity_poly.pdbx_strand_id
1 'polypeptide(L)'
;MRRSVLGPVLGLLMLPAACVAPKAPPPAPPPAPVAPPPAPPPAPLSSDWRDWPVTGGDWSYRPGAGGSSATFGRLGATPELSVQCDRATRRITLARAGVLVPGKSARLTLRATEGATTYAVSDAGGAPPRVAATVAASDPFLDKIAFSRGRVLVQLDGAQDIVVPNWAEFARVVEDCRG
;
A
#
# COMPACT_ATOMS: atom_id res chain seq x y z
N MET A 1 -55.02 41.70 -71.29
CA MET A 1 -55.06 43.18 -71.13
C MET A 1 -56.06 43.52 -70.04
N ARG A 2 -55.75 44.53 -69.21
CA ARG A 2 -56.63 45.20 -68.21
C ARG A 2 -56.95 44.38 -66.97
N ARG A 3 -57.12 44.94 -65.77
CA ARG A 3 -56.73 46.18 -65.08
C ARG A 3 -57.30 45.98 -63.65
N SER A 4 -56.56 46.47 -62.66
CA SER A 4 -56.90 46.87 -61.28
C SER A 4 -58.38 46.80 -60.79
N VAL A 5 -58.60 46.54 -59.48
CA VAL A 5 -58.91 47.57 -58.44
C VAL A 5 -59.29 46.92 -57.08
N LEU A 6 -58.93 47.67 -56.03
CA LEU A 6 -59.03 47.62 -54.57
C LEU A 6 -60.25 47.00 -53.84
N GLY A 7 -59.93 46.38 -52.68
CA GLY A 7 -60.47 46.67 -51.33
C GLY A 7 -61.69 45.88 -50.84
N PRO A 8 -62.09 45.95 -49.55
CA PRO A 8 -61.37 46.25 -48.30
C PRO A 8 -61.57 45.16 -47.19
N VAL A 9 -60.95 45.42 -46.05
CA VAL A 9 -60.88 44.63 -44.81
C VAL A 9 -62.23 44.44 -44.11
N LEU A 10 -62.54 43.21 -43.65
CA LEU A 10 -63.50 42.96 -42.57
C LEU A 10 -63.00 41.81 -41.68
N GLY A 11 -62.86 42.08 -40.39
CA GLY A 11 -62.20 41.21 -39.42
C GLY A 11 -63.03 40.03 -38.92
N LEU A 12 -62.32 39.04 -38.39
CA LEU A 12 -62.88 38.05 -37.48
C LEU A 12 -61.83 37.72 -36.41
N LEU A 13 -62.07 38.20 -35.19
CA LEU A 13 -61.35 37.79 -33.98
C LEU A 13 -61.66 36.31 -33.71
N MET A 14 -60.62 35.46 -33.69
CA MET A 14 -60.69 34.09 -33.19
C MET A 14 -60.04 34.05 -31.80
N LEU A 15 -60.86 33.78 -30.77
CA LEU A 15 -60.39 33.53 -29.40
C LEU A 15 -59.75 32.12 -29.30
N PRO A 16 -58.73 31.91 -28.45
CA PRO A 16 -57.95 30.68 -28.39
C PRO A 16 -58.67 29.62 -27.55
N ALA A 17 -58.92 28.43 -28.13
CA ALA A 17 -59.31 27.25 -27.38
C ALA A 17 -58.04 26.54 -26.87
N ALA A 18 -57.46 27.03 -25.78
CA ALA A 18 -56.37 26.35 -25.08
C ALA A 18 -56.94 25.19 -24.24
N CYS A 19 -56.95 23.98 -24.80
CA CYS A 19 -57.14 22.75 -24.02
C CYS A 19 -55.88 22.50 -23.18
N VAL A 20 -55.88 22.97 -21.94
CA VAL A 20 -54.86 22.62 -20.95
C VAL A 20 -55.26 21.29 -20.32
N ALA A 21 -54.54 20.22 -20.65
CA ALA A 21 -54.70 18.92 -20.00
C ALA A 21 -54.28 19.01 -18.51
N PRO A 22 -55.01 18.38 -17.58
CA PRO A 22 -54.60 18.33 -16.17
C PRO A 22 -53.22 17.67 -16.04
N LYS A 23 -52.28 18.36 -15.38
CA LYS A 23 -50.94 17.85 -15.13
C LYS A 23 -51.04 16.64 -14.18
N ALA A 24 -50.66 15.46 -14.64
CA ALA A 24 -50.60 14.26 -13.80
C ALA A 24 -49.63 14.49 -12.62
N PRO A 25 -49.97 14.05 -11.39
CA PRO A 25 -49.06 14.13 -10.26
C PRO A 25 -47.74 13.40 -10.59
N PRO A 26 -46.58 13.95 -10.23
CA PRO A 26 -45.30 13.27 -10.41
C PRO A 26 -45.32 11.90 -9.71
N PRO A 27 -44.74 10.84 -10.32
CA PRO A 27 -44.58 9.57 -9.65
C PRO A 27 -43.77 9.76 -8.36
N ALA A 28 -44.18 9.07 -7.29
CA ALA A 28 -43.48 9.12 -6.02
C ALA A 28 -42.00 8.71 -6.19
N PRO A 29 -41.05 9.40 -5.54
CA PRO A 29 -39.64 9.04 -5.63
C PRO A 29 -39.43 7.60 -5.11
N PRO A 30 -38.58 6.80 -5.78
CA PRO A 30 -38.29 5.45 -5.33
C PRO A 30 -37.72 5.46 -3.91
N PRO A 31 -38.01 4.44 -3.09
CA PRO A 31 -37.43 4.32 -1.75
C PRO A 31 -35.90 4.33 -1.83
N ALA A 32 -35.28 5.06 -0.91
CA ALA A 32 -33.83 5.19 -0.86
C ALA A 32 -33.16 3.81 -0.66
N PRO A 33 -32.04 3.51 -1.36
CA PRO A 33 -31.29 2.27 -1.12
C PRO A 33 -30.85 2.19 0.34
N VAL A 34 -31.20 1.07 0.99
CA VAL A 34 -30.75 0.80 2.36
C VAL A 34 -29.25 0.53 2.32
N ALA A 35 -28.49 1.22 3.19
CA ALA A 35 -27.05 0.99 3.27
C ALA A 35 -26.75 -0.46 3.65
N PRO A 36 -25.77 -1.13 3.00
CA PRO A 36 -25.39 -2.48 3.37
C PRO A 36 -24.87 -2.52 4.81
N PRO A 37 -25.13 -3.61 5.56
CA PRO A 37 -24.65 -3.75 6.92
C PRO A 37 -23.11 -3.63 6.98
N PRO A 38 -22.56 -3.08 8.08
CA PRO A 38 -21.11 -2.94 8.24
C PRO A 38 -20.42 -4.30 8.18
N ALA A 39 -19.25 -4.35 7.54
CA ALA A 39 -18.47 -5.58 7.42
C ALA A 39 -18.09 -6.13 8.81
N PRO A 40 -18.07 -7.46 8.99
CA PRO A 40 -17.64 -8.07 10.25
C PRO A 40 -16.18 -7.69 10.56
N PRO A 41 -15.80 -7.59 11.85
CA PRO A 41 -14.43 -7.34 12.25
C PRO A 41 -13.46 -8.41 11.67
N PRO A 42 -12.19 -8.06 11.40
CA PRO A 42 -11.19 -9.03 11.00
C PRO A 42 -11.06 -10.15 12.03
N ALA A 43 -10.87 -11.38 11.57
CA ALA A 43 -10.57 -12.50 12.46
C ALA A 43 -9.30 -12.23 13.27
N PRO A 44 -9.21 -12.68 14.53
CA PRO A 44 -7.99 -12.58 15.31
C PRO A 44 -6.86 -13.37 14.62
N LEU A 45 -5.64 -12.84 14.71
CA LEU A 45 -4.45 -13.55 14.24
C LEU A 45 -4.23 -14.83 15.06
N SER A 46 -3.70 -15.87 14.42
CA SER A 46 -3.30 -17.11 15.08
C SER A 46 -2.17 -16.86 16.09
N SER A 47 -2.00 -17.78 17.04
CA SER A 47 -0.87 -17.76 17.97
C SER A 47 0.47 -18.07 17.31
N ASP A 48 0.48 -18.89 16.26
CA ASP A 48 1.69 -19.12 15.45
C ASP A 48 1.72 -18.14 14.28
N TRP A 49 2.73 -17.26 14.29
CA TRP A 49 2.99 -16.29 13.23
C TRP A 49 3.15 -16.92 11.85
N ARG A 50 3.49 -18.22 11.79
CA ARG A 50 3.64 -18.93 10.51
C ARG A 50 2.32 -19.06 9.75
N ASP A 51 1.19 -18.99 10.45
CA ASP A 51 -0.14 -19.05 9.85
C ASP A 51 -0.69 -17.66 9.52
N TRP A 52 0.06 -16.59 9.82
CA TRP A 52 -0.35 -15.24 9.46
C TRP A 52 -0.32 -15.06 7.94
N PRO A 53 -1.26 -14.26 7.39
CA PRO A 53 -1.23 -13.91 5.99
C PRO A 53 0.07 -13.16 5.66
N VAL A 54 0.65 -13.48 4.50
CA VAL A 54 1.81 -12.74 3.98
C VAL A 54 1.36 -11.30 3.70
N THR A 55 2.19 -10.34 4.09
CA THR A 55 1.91 -8.93 3.84
C THR A 55 1.91 -8.66 2.33
N GLY A 56 1.00 -7.82 1.86
CA GLY A 56 0.84 -7.60 0.42
C GLY A 56 2.00 -6.80 -0.18
N GLY A 57 2.76 -7.42 -1.08
CA GLY A 57 3.88 -6.80 -1.78
C GLY A 57 4.75 -7.84 -2.47
N ASP A 58 5.71 -7.36 -3.24
CA ASP A 58 6.70 -8.20 -3.95
C ASP A 58 8.11 -7.72 -3.63
N TRP A 59 9.08 -8.63 -3.78
CA TRP A 59 10.49 -8.28 -3.74
C TRP A 59 10.95 -7.70 -5.07
N SER A 60 11.80 -6.69 -5.01
CA SER A 60 12.56 -6.21 -6.16
C SER A 60 14.03 -6.04 -5.79
N TYR A 61 14.89 -6.66 -6.57
CA TYR A 61 16.34 -6.55 -6.44
C TYR A 61 16.91 -5.48 -7.38
N ARG A 62 17.91 -4.73 -6.91
CA ARG A 62 18.67 -3.76 -7.70
C ARG A 62 20.16 -3.82 -7.36
N PRO A 63 21.04 -4.11 -8.33
CA PRO A 63 22.48 -3.93 -8.16
C PRO A 63 22.84 -2.44 -8.21
N GLY A 64 23.97 -2.07 -7.61
CA GLY A 64 24.53 -0.72 -7.66
C GLY A 64 26.05 -0.72 -7.55
N ALA A 65 26.69 0.41 -7.85
CA ALA A 65 28.14 0.51 -7.84
C ALA A 65 28.76 0.27 -6.44
N GLY A 66 28.02 0.60 -5.38
CA GLY A 66 28.45 0.45 -3.98
C GLY A 66 27.97 -0.82 -3.29
N GLY A 67 27.25 -1.72 -3.98
CA GLY A 67 26.64 -2.90 -3.40
C GLY A 67 25.34 -3.28 -4.09
N SER A 68 24.39 -3.85 -3.37
CA SER A 68 23.09 -4.22 -3.92
C SER A 68 21.97 -3.96 -2.92
N SER A 69 20.74 -3.95 -3.40
CA SER A 69 19.58 -3.73 -2.56
C SER A 69 18.40 -4.61 -2.97
N ALA A 70 17.60 -4.99 -1.99
CA ALA A 70 16.34 -5.67 -2.17
C ALA A 70 15.28 -4.94 -1.36
N THR A 71 14.15 -4.63 -1.99
CA THR A 71 13.03 -3.94 -1.34
C THR A 71 11.77 -4.79 -1.46
N PHE A 72 11.02 -4.87 -0.37
CA PHE A 72 9.72 -5.52 -0.32
C PHE A 72 8.63 -4.47 -0.13
N GLY A 73 7.57 -4.54 -0.93
CA GLY A 73 6.40 -3.70 -0.79
C GLY A 73 5.55 -3.68 -2.04
N ARG A 74 4.51 -2.84 -2.03
CA ARG A 74 3.65 -2.64 -3.20
C ARG A 74 4.35 -1.78 -4.25
N LEU A 75 4.17 -2.13 -5.52
CA LEU A 75 4.70 -1.35 -6.62
C LEU A 75 4.18 0.11 -6.57
N GLY A 76 5.09 1.08 -6.67
CA GLY A 76 4.77 2.51 -6.62
C GLY A 76 4.55 3.08 -5.21
N ALA A 77 4.64 2.27 -4.16
CA ALA A 77 4.60 2.72 -2.77
C ALA A 77 6.00 2.77 -2.14
N THR A 78 6.12 3.40 -0.97
CA THR A 78 7.32 3.27 -0.15
C THR A 78 7.51 1.81 0.27
N PRO A 79 8.72 1.24 0.16
CA PRO A 79 8.99 -0.11 0.62
C PRO A 79 8.69 -0.30 2.10
N GLU A 80 8.03 -1.40 2.45
CA GLU A 80 7.78 -1.79 3.84
C GLU A 80 9.06 -2.30 4.51
N LEU A 81 9.90 -3.00 3.75
CA LEU A 81 11.21 -3.47 4.18
C LEU A 81 12.22 -3.23 3.06
N SER A 82 13.42 -2.77 3.41
CA SER A 82 14.56 -2.71 2.50
C SER A 82 15.80 -3.31 3.13
N VAL A 83 16.57 -4.00 2.31
CA VAL A 83 17.84 -4.62 2.63
C VAL A 83 18.85 -4.00 1.69
N GLN A 84 19.90 -3.40 2.22
CA GLN A 84 20.93 -2.76 1.42
C GLN A 84 22.30 -3.22 1.87
N CYS A 85 23.07 -3.75 0.93
CA CYS A 85 24.49 -3.98 1.10
C CYS A 85 25.28 -2.71 0.79
N ASP A 86 26.16 -2.34 1.71
CA ASP A 86 27.33 -1.50 1.42
C ASP A 86 28.56 -2.42 1.33
N ARG A 87 29.08 -2.58 0.11
CA ARG A 87 30.22 -3.46 -0.17
C ARG A 87 31.54 -2.91 0.35
N ALA A 88 31.67 -1.58 0.48
CA ALA A 88 32.89 -0.96 1.00
C ALA A 88 33.07 -1.28 2.49
N THR A 89 31.98 -1.25 3.26
CA THR A 89 32.02 -1.53 4.71
C THR A 89 31.59 -2.95 5.07
N ARG A 90 31.07 -3.72 4.11
CA ARG A 90 30.59 -5.10 4.30
C ARG A 90 29.49 -5.17 5.34
N ARG A 91 28.60 -4.18 5.28
CA ARG A 91 27.47 -4.04 6.19
C ARG A 91 26.16 -4.11 5.43
N ILE A 92 25.17 -4.69 6.10
CA ILE A 92 23.80 -4.77 5.62
C ILE A 92 22.93 -3.89 6.48
N THR A 93 22.21 -2.98 5.82
CA THR A 93 21.22 -2.12 6.44
C THR A 93 19.84 -2.69 6.17
N LEU A 94 19.11 -3.00 7.25
CA LEU A 94 17.73 -3.44 7.26
C LEU A 94 16.87 -2.27 7.71
N ALA A 95 16.08 -1.70 6.80
CA ALA A 95 15.27 -0.52 7.10
C ALA A 95 13.77 -0.77 6.88
N ARG A 96 12.94 -0.18 7.73
CA ARG A 96 11.48 -0.22 7.66
C ARG A 96 10.88 1.15 7.86
N ALA A 97 9.67 1.34 7.35
CA ALA A 97 8.85 2.49 7.72
C ALA A 97 8.61 2.49 9.24
N GLY A 98 8.83 3.63 9.88
CA GLY A 98 8.74 3.76 11.33
C GLY A 98 9.29 5.09 11.80
N VAL A 99 8.79 5.56 12.94
CA VAL A 99 9.25 6.80 13.58
C VAL A 99 9.96 6.43 14.86
N LEU A 100 11.21 6.88 15.01
CA LEU A 100 11.92 6.78 16.27
C LEU A 100 11.61 8.02 17.11
N VAL A 101 10.95 7.83 18.25
CA VAL A 101 10.62 8.94 19.16
C VAL A 101 11.92 9.41 19.84
N PRO A 102 12.25 10.72 19.81
CA PRO A 102 13.45 11.25 20.47
C PRO A 102 13.52 10.83 21.94
N GLY A 103 14.69 10.35 22.37
CA GLY A 103 14.91 9.86 23.75
C GLY A 103 14.31 8.48 24.04
N LYS A 104 13.77 7.78 23.04
CA LYS A 104 13.35 6.38 23.14
C LYS A 104 14.24 5.49 22.28
N SER A 105 14.43 4.26 22.74
CA SER A 105 15.01 3.19 21.93
C SER A 105 13.89 2.35 21.32
N ALA A 106 14.14 1.83 20.13
CA ALA A 106 13.29 0.85 19.47
C ALA A 106 14.15 -0.31 18.97
N ARG A 107 13.52 -1.44 18.70
CA ARG A 107 14.18 -2.64 18.21
C ARG A 107 13.47 -3.23 17.00
N LEU A 108 14.27 -3.77 16.09
CA LEU A 108 13.83 -4.58 14.96
C LEU A 108 14.06 -6.06 15.30
N THR A 109 12.99 -6.83 15.44
CA THR A 109 13.06 -8.28 15.66
C THR A 109 12.76 -9.01 14.36
N LEU A 110 13.65 -9.93 14.00
CA LEU A 110 13.49 -10.81 12.85
C LEU A 110 13.30 -12.23 13.36
N ARG A 111 12.27 -12.91 12.87
CA ARG A 111 11.96 -14.29 13.22
C ARG A 111 11.86 -15.14 11.96
N ALA A 112 12.74 -16.15 11.92
CA ALA A 112 12.80 -17.17 10.89
C ALA A 112 12.36 -18.53 11.46
N THR A 113 12.35 -19.57 10.64
CA THR A 113 12.05 -20.94 11.11
C THR A 113 12.99 -21.38 12.23
N GLU A 114 14.28 -21.07 12.12
CA GLU A 114 15.36 -21.52 13.02
C GLU A 114 15.70 -20.54 14.17
N GLY A 115 14.77 -19.64 14.49
CA GLY A 115 14.86 -18.76 15.66
C GLY A 115 14.48 -17.32 15.40
N ALA A 116 14.79 -16.46 16.37
CA ALA A 116 14.61 -15.02 16.28
C ALA A 116 15.86 -14.29 16.79
N THR A 117 16.09 -13.10 16.26
CA THR A 117 17.09 -12.16 16.76
C THR A 117 16.53 -10.75 16.80
N THR A 118 17.14 -9.88 17.59
CA THR A 118 16.67 -8.51 17.78
C THR A 118 17.85 -7.56 17.64
N TYR A 119 17.66 -6.50 16.86
CA TYR A 119 18.64 -5.47 16.59
C TYR A 119 18.19 -4.12 17.13
N ALA A 120 19.13 -3.32 17.65
CA ALA A 120 18.87 -1.92 17.91
C ALA A 120 18.70 -1.18 16.57
N VAL A 121 17.74 -0.25 16.52
CA VAL A 121 17.55 0.62 15.34
C VAL A 121 17.93 2.05 15.64
N SER A 122 18.36 2.76 14.60
CA SER A 122 18.52 4.21 14.58
C SER A 122 17.54 4.84 13.59
N ASP A 123 17.30 6.14 13.73
CA ASP A 123 16.61 6.91 12.70
C ASP A 123 17.41 6.82 11.38
N ALA A 124 16.69 6.54 10.30
CA ALA A 124 17.24 6.47 8.94
C ALA A 124 16.71 7.61 8.06
N GLY A 125 15.93 8.53 8.65
CA GLY A 125 15.33 9.67 7.95
C GLY A 125 14.37 9.26 6.84
N GLY A 126 14.16 10.17 5.90
CA GLY A 126 13.28 9.98 4.74
C GLY A 126 11.86 10.54 4.94
N ALA A 127 11.12 10.59 3.84
CA ALA A 127 9.71 10.95 3.79
C ALA A 127 8.96 9.89 2.95
N PRO A 128 8.19 8.97 3.57
CA PRO A 128 7.90 8.87 5.00
C PRO A 128 9.13 8.43 5.85
N PRO A 129 9.12 8.71 7.17
CA PRO A 129 10.22 8.40 8.07
C PRO A 129 10.47 6.89 8.16
N ARG A 130 11.76 6.54 8.28
CA ARG A 130 12.22 5.16 8.39
C ARG A 130 13.21 5.01 9.52
N VAL A 131 13.30 3.78 10.02
CA VAL A 131 14.33 3.36 10.98
C VAL A 131 15.11 2.20 10.41
N ALA A 132 16.35 2.03 10.84
CA ALA A 132 17.22 0.98 10.32
C ALA A 132 18.09 0.33 11.39
N ALA A 133 18.36 -0.96 11.20
CA ALA A 133 19.43 -1.69 11.87
C ALA A 133 20.55 -1.96 10.87
N THR A 134 21.80 -1.75 11.27
CA THR A 134 22.96 -2.06 10.42
C THR A 134 23.81 -3.16 11.04
N VAL A 135 23.88 -4.30 10.37
CA VAL A 135 24.60 -5.49 10.83
C VAL A 135 25.81 -5.77 9.95
N ALA A 136 26.76 -6.58 10.45
CA ALA A 136 27.83 -7.10 9.61
C ALA A 136 27.26 -8.12 8.61
N ALA A 137 27.79 -8.16 7.39
CA ALA A 137 27.39 -9.17 6.41
C ALA A 137 27.68 -10.61 6.89
N SER A 138 28.60 -10.77 7.84
CA SER A 138 28.93 -12.04 8.49
C SER A 138 27.98 -12.46 9.62
N ASP A 139 26.93 -11.68 9.92
CA ASP A 139 25.94 -12.06 10.92
C ASP A 139 25.27 -13.40 10.52
N PRO A 140 25.41 -14.47 11.33
CA PRO A 140 24.91 -15.80 10.99
C PRO A 140 23.38 -15.86 10.97
N PHE A 141 22.68 -14.89 11.57
CA PHE A 141 21.23 -14.85 11.50
C PHE A 141 20.72 -14.51 10.10
N LEU A 142 21.53 -13.84 9.27
CA LEU A 142 21.19 -13.58 7.87
C LEU A 142 21.00 -14.89 7.08
N ASP A 143 21.79 -15.92 7.40
CA ASP A 143 21.63 -17.25 6.78
C ASP A 143 20.34 -17.93 7.24
N LYS A 144 20.00 -17.82 8.52
CA LYS A 144 18.73 -18.35 9.05
C LYS A 144 17.52 -17.72 8.38
N ILE A 145 17.61 -16.45 8.01
CA ILE A 145 16.59 -15.76 7.21
C ILE A 145 16.58 -16.33 5.80
N ALA A 146 17.73 -16.36 5.11
CA ALA A 146 17.85 -16.84 3.74
C ALA A 146 17.35 -18.29 3.55
N PHE A 147 17.50 -19.14 4.57
CA PHE A 147 17.02 -20.53 4.56
C PHE A 147 15.67 -20.75 5.28
N SER A 148 14.98 -19.68 5.68
CA SER A 148 13.67 -19.80 6.33
C SER A 148 12.64 -20.47 5.41
N ARG A 149 11.72 -21.26 5.97
CA ARG A 149 10.71 -22.00 5.20
C ARG A 149 9.55 -21.10 4.81
N GLY A 150 9.74 -20.36 3.72
CA GLY A 150 8.71 -19.61 3.00
C GLY A 150 8.41 -18.22 3.55
N ARG A 151 8.62 -17.95 4.84
CA ARG A 151 8.29 -16.63 5.43
C ARG A 151 9.18 -16.25 6.61
N VAL A 152 9.19 -14.95 6.88
CA VAL A 152 9.94 -14.31 7.97
C VAL A 152 9.04 -13.26 8.60
N LEU A 153 8.90 -13.29 9.92
CA LEU A 153 8.21 -12.24 10.66
C LEU A 153 9.21 -11.12 10.97
N VAL A 154 8.80 -9.90 10.68
CA VAL A 154 9.58 -8.69 10.94
C VAL A 154 8.75 -7.78 11.83
N GLN A 155 9.29 -7.49 13.02
CA GLN A 155 8.62 -6.71 14.05
C GLN A 155 9.45 -5.49 14.37
N LEU A 156 8.80 -4.35 14.52
CA LEU A 156 9.45 -3.10 14.90
C LEU A 156 8.63 -2.50 16.04
N ASP A 157 9.30 -2.16 17.14
CA ASP A 157 8.65 -1.55 18.29
C ASP A 157 7.86 -0.31 17.85
N GLY A 158 6.55 -0.30 18.14
CA GLY A 158 5.65 0.82 17.80
C GLY A 158 5.19 0.88 16.34
N ALA A 159 5.45 -0.16 15.53
CA ALA A 159 4.94 -0.29 14.17
C ALA A 159 4.16 -1.59 13.97
N GLN A 160 3.42 -1.68 12.87
CA GLN A 160 2.73 -2.90 12.50
C GLN A 160 3.73 -4.01 12.12
N ASP A 161 3.49 -5.22 12.62
CA ASP A 161 4.24 -6.40 12.25
C ASP A 161 3.92 -6.80 10.80
N ILE A 162 4.94 -7.22 10.05
CA ILE A 162 4.77 -7.69 8.68
C ILE A 162 5.37 -9.09 8.54
N VAL A 163 4.76 -9.91 7.70
CA VAL A 163 5.26 -11.22 7.33
C VAL A 163 5.67 -11.16 5.87
N VAL A 164 6.97 -11.23 5.62
CA VAL A 164 7.52 -11.21 4.27
C VAL A 164 7.78 -12.63 3.78
N PRO A 165 7.61 -12.92 2.49
CA PRO A 165 8.06 -14.19 1.94
C PRO A 165 9.59 -14.23 1.95
N ASN A 166 10.16 -15.41 2.23
CA ASN A 166 11.60 -15.61 2.14
C ASN A 166 12.00 -15.92 0.69
N TRP A 167 12.34 -14.89 -0.08
CA TRP A 167 12.70 -15.02 -1.50
C TRP A 167 14.18 -14.71 -1.77
N ALA A 168 14.64 -15.11 -2.96
CA ALA A 168 16.04 -15.13 -3.37
C ALA A 168 16.71 -13.74 -3.36
N GLU A 169 15.95 -12.66 -3.48
CA GLU A 169 16.46 -11.28 -3.50
C GLU A 169 17.16 -10.92 -2.19
N PHE A 170 16.63 -11.35 -1.04
CA PHE A 170 17.28 -11.14 0.25
C PHE A 170 18.63 -11.86 0.29
N ALA A 171 18.64 -13.16 -0.03
CA ALA A 171 19.84 -13.98 -0.02
C ALA A 171 20.91 -13.42 -0.97
N ARG A 172 20.50 -12.98 -2.16
CA ARG A 172 21.40 -12.37 -3.15
C ARG A 172 22.09 -11.12 -2.62
N VAL A 173 21.37 -10.23 -1.93
CA VAL A 173 22.00 -9.04 -1.31
C VAL A 173 23.01 -9.46 -0.23
N VAL A 174 22.70 -10.50 0.55
CA VAL A 174 23.63 -11.03 1.55
C VAL A 174 24.88 -11.60 0.89
N GLU A 175 24.74 -12.36 -0.20
CA GLU A 175 25.84 -12.93 -0.98
C GLU A 175 26.71 -11.86 -1.65
N ASP A 176 26.11 -10.84 -2.26
CA ASP A 176 26.86 -9.71 -2.84
C ASP A 176 27.65 -8.95 -1.76
N CYS A 177 27.09 -8.86 -0.56
CA CYS A 177 27.79 -8.33 0.61
C CYS A 177 28.77 -9.31 1.23
N ARG A 178 28.68 -10.59 0.87
CA ARG A 178 29.55 -11.77 1.06
C ARG A 178 30.81 -11.79 0.20
N GLY A 179 30.78 -11.10 -0.94
CA GLY A 179 31.97 -10.84 -1.75
C GLY A 179 32.19 -11.88 -2.80
#